data_AF-A0A511USX0-F1
#
_entry.id   AF-A0A511USX0-F1
#
_cell.length_a   1.000
_cell.length_b   1.000
_cell.length_c   1.000
_cell.angle_alpha   90.00
_cell.angle_beta   90.00
_cell.angle_gamma   90.00
#
_symmetry.space_group_name_H-M   'P 1'
#
loop_
_entity.id
_entity.type
_entity.pdbx_description
1 polymer ?
#
loop_
_entity_poly.entity_id
_entity_poly.type
_entity_poly.pdbx_seq_one_letter_code
_entity_poly.pdbx_strand_id
1 'polypeptide(L)' 'MVTLVERRSGYLMAARLPKITAELTEKALIRLLKPRRGAVKSITLDNGSEFACHE' A
#
# COMPACT_ATOMS: atom_id res chain seq x y z
N MET A 1 5.00 -1.25 9.70
CA MET A 1 4.03 -0.18 9.34
C MET A 1 4.10 -0.03 7.84
N VAL A 2 2.99 0.21 7.16
CA VAL A 2 2.97 0.49 5.71
C VAL A 2 2.64 1.96 5.48
N THR A 3 3.30 2.58 4.52
CA THR A 3 3.11 3.98 4.13
C THR A 3 2.96 4.07 2.63
N LEU A 4 1.91 4.75 2.15
CA LEU A 4 1.73 5.15 0.76
C LEU A 4 1.76 6.66 0.68
N VAL A 5 2.48 7.16 -0.33
CA VAL A 5 2.55 8.60 -0.62
C VAL A 5 2.10 8.82 -2.06
N GLU A 6 1.10 9.67 -2.25
CA GLU A 6 0.77 10.12 -3.59
C GLU A 6 1.84 11.11 -4.08
N ARG A 7 2.54 10.77 -5.16
CA ARG A 7 3.71 11.54 -5.64
C ARG A 7 3.39 12.97 -6.08
N ARG A 8 2.18 13.23 -6.58
CA ARG A 8 1.83 14.55 -7.15
C ARG A 8 1.43 15.55 -6.06
N SER A 9 0.56 15.15 -5.14
CA SER A 9 0.08 16.01 -4.05
C SER A 9 0.84 15.87 -2.75
N GLY A 10 1.69 14.85 -2.60
CA GLY A 10 2.35 14.52 -1.33
C GLY A 10 1.40 13.89 -0.31
N TYR A 11 0.21 13.46 -0.72
CA TYR A 11 -0.80 12.92 0.19
C TYR A 11 -0.34 11.61 0.84
N LEU A 12 -0.16 11.63 2.16
CA LEU A 12 0.33 10.51 2.96
C LEU A 12 -0.83 9.65 3.49
N MET A 13 -0.69 8.34 3.34
CA MET A 13 -1.53 7.33 3.95
C MET A 13 -0.64 6.34 4.68
N ALA A 14 -0.94 6.05 5.95
CA ALA A 14 -0.16 5.10 6.74
C ALA A 14 -1.09 4.16 7.51
N ALA A 15 -0.70 2.89 7.61
CA ALA A 15 -1.37 1.91 8.44
C ALA A 15 -0.37 1.13 9.29
N ARG A 16 -0.67 1.01 10.58
CA ARG A 16 0.13 0.18 11.48
C ARG A 16 -0.23 -1.28 11.26
N LEU A 17 0.79 -2.10 11.01
CA LEU A 17 0.66 -3.54 10.86
C LEU A 17 1.20 -4.21 12.13
N PRO A 18 0.50 -5.21 12.70
CA PRO A 18 0.99 -5.94 13.87
C PRO A 18 2.22 -6.78 13.55
N LYS A 19 2.34 -7.27 12.31
CA LYS A 19 3.50 -7.94 11.74
C LYS A 19 3.64 -7.53 10.28
N ILE A 20 4.87 -7.53 9.78
CA ILE A 20 5.18 -7.21 8.40
C ILE A 20 5.18 -8.52 7.61
N THR A 21 4.07 -8.82 6.94
CA THR A 21 3.87 -10.03 6.11
C THR A 21 3.12 -9.65 4.84
N ALA A 22 3.31 -10.39 3.76
CA ALA A 22 2.67 -10.07 2.48
C ALA A 22 1.14 -9.97 2.57
N GLU A 23 0.50 -10.94 3.24
CA GLU A 23 -0.96 -10.96 3.42
C GLU A 23 -1.49 -9.75 4.20
N LEU A 24 -0.80 -9.36 5.28
CA LEU A 24 -1.23 -8.22 6.11
C LEU A 24 -0.99 -6.89 5.37
N THR A 25 0.11 -6.81 4.63
CA THR A 25 0.43 -5.65 3.80
C THR A 25 -0.58 -5.47 2.67
N GLU A 26 -0.97 -6.54 1.98
CA GLU A 26 -2.03 -6.53 0.96
C GLU A 26 -3.36 -6.04 1.53
N LYS A 27 -3.83 -6.66 2.63
CA LYS A 27 -5.09 -6.27 3.28
C LYS A 27 -5.09 -4.80 3.67
N ALA A 28 -3.96 -4.28 4.16
CA ALA A 28 -3.81 -2.87 4.48
C ALA A 28 -3.82 -1.99 3.23
N LEU A 29 -3.14 -2.38 2.14
CA LEU A 29 -3.19 -1.65 0.86
C LEU A 29 -4.61 -1.56 0.33
N ILE A 30 -5.32 -2.69 0.25
CA ILE A 30 -6.72 -2.74 -0.21
C ILE A 30 -7.57 -1.80 0.64
N ARG A 31 -7.43 -1.83 1.97
CA ARG A 31 -8.18 -0.96 2.87
C ARG A 31 -7.87 0.53 2.63
N LEU A 32 -6.61 0.90 2.39
CA LEU A 32 -6.20 2.29 2.16
C LEU A 32 -6.65 2.81 0.78
N LEU A 33 -6.67 1.93 -0.23
CA LEU A 33 -6.96 2.31 -1.62
C LEU A 33 -8.42 2.14 -2.04
N LYS A 34 -9.20 1.26 -1.38
CA LYS A 34 -10.64 1.06 -1.63
C LYS A 34 -11.47 2.36 -1.65
N PRO A 35 -11.30 3.33 -0.72
CA PRO A 35 -12.06 4.58 -0.79
C PRO A 35 -11.64 5.52 -1.93
N ARG A 36 -10.53 5.22 -2.63
CA ARG A 36 -9.96 6.01 -3.73
C ARG A 36 -9.99 5.25 -5.06
N ARG A 37 -10.86 4.24 -5.17
CA ARG A 37 -10.99 3.40 -6.36
C ARG A 37 -11.31 4.31 -7.57
N GLY A 38 -10.46 4.27 -8.59
CA GLY A 38 -10.55 5.14 -9.78
C GLY A 38 -9.65 6.39 -9.77
N ALA A 39 -9.11 6.80 -8.62
CA ALA A 39 -8.15 7.91 -8.53
C ALA A 39 -6.68 7.44 -8.62
N VAL A 40 -6.44 6.16 -8.32
CA VAL A 40 -5.11 5.55 -8.36
C VAL A 40 -4.79 5.10 -9.78
N LYS A 41 -3.81 5.74 -10.43
CA LYS A 41 -3.38 5.41 -11.79
C LYS A 41 -2.27 4.36 -11.84
N SER A 42 -1.34 4.43 -10.90
CA SER A 42 -0.23 3.49 -10.76
C SER A 42 0.23 3.45 -9.31
N ILE A 43 0.79 2.32 -8.91
CA ILE A 43 1.37 2.09 -7.58
C ILE A 43 2.80 1.61 -7.83
N THR A 44 3.77 2.24 -7.16
CA THR A 44 5.15 1.77 -7.13
C THR A 44 5.41 1.26 -5.73
N LEU A 45 5.87 0.02 -5.64
CA LEU A 45 6.25 -0.62 -4.39
C LEU A 45 7.78 -0.74 -4.39
N ASP A 46 8.39 -0.69 -3.21
CA ASP A 46 9.79 -1.09 -3.08
C ASP A 46 9.93 -2.61 -3.28
N ASN A 47 11.15 -3.10 -3.52
CA ASN A 47 11.43 -4.52 -3.74
C ASN A 47 11.35 -5.37 -2.46
N GLY A 48 10.59 -4.93 -1.45
CA GLY A 48 10.35 -5.65 -0.22
C GLY A 48 9.69 -7.01 -0.46
N SER A 49 10.12 -8.00 0.31
CA SER A 49 9.60 -9.38 0.25
C SER A 49 8.10 -9.45 0.55
N GLU A 50 7.58 -8.45 1.24
CA GLU A 50 6.16 -8.23 1.55
C GLU A 50 5.29 -8.01 0.31
N PHE A 51 5.90 -7.74 -0.84
CA PHE A 51 5.23 -7.52 -2.12
C PHE A 51 5.60 -8.57 -3.18
N ALA A 52 6.49 -9.51 -2.84
CA ALA A 52 7.01 -10.52 -3.76
C ALA A 52 6.00 -11.62 -4.13
N CYS A 53 4.83 -11.65 -3.48
CA CYS A 53 3.78 -12.68 -3.67
C CYS A 53 2.54 -12.16 -4.40
N HIS A 54 2.60 -11.01 -5.08
CA HIS A 54 1.52 -10.57 -5.98
C HIS A 54 1.76 -11.09 -7.40
N GLU A 55 0.94 -12.04 -7.84
CA GLU A 55 0.74 -12.40 -9.26
C GLU A 55 -0.35 -11.51 -9.90
#